data_AF-A0A7S4K9E8-F1
#
_entry.id   AF-A0A7S4K9E8-F1
#
_cell.length_a   1.000
_cell.length_b   1.000
_cell.length_c   1.000
_cell.angle_alpha   90.00
_cell.angle_beta   90.00
_cell.angle_gamma   90.00
#
_symmetry.space_group_name_H-M   'P 1'
#
loop_
_entity.id
_entity.type
_entity.pdbx_description
1 polymer ?
#
loop_
_entity_poly.entity_id
_entity_poly.type
_entity_poly.pdbx_seq_one_letter_code
_entity_poly.pdbx_strand_id
1 'polypeptide(L)'
;ALWKKLGKQGLAVKAPWPVADEEDKLLTRQARFLRDGLKQFRGQAGKAKKGWKTASIVVADNYPEWKIGTLKWMQEQYSDETGFPATFMKDLKTWAGANVSDKKMIKFTMQFASFMKNEAAEVGKVALDTQLPFD
;
A
#
# COMPACT_ATOMS: atom_id res chain seq x y z
N ALA A 1 6.99 -4.44 -40.01
CA ALA A 1 6.01 -3.83 -39.09
C ALA A 1 5.61 -4.85 -38.02
N LEU A 2 5.52 -4.44 -36.75
CA LEU A 2 5.22 -5.32 -35.60
C LEU A 2 3.88 -6.07 -35.75
N TRP A 3 2.84 -5.40 -36.28
CA TRP A 3 1.50 -5.97 -36.51
C TRP A 3 1.51 -7.28 -37.31
N LYS A 4 2.26 -7.30 -38.43
CA LYS A 4 2.40 -8.50 -39.27
C LYS A 4 3.22 -9.60 -38.57
N LYS A 5 4.23 -9.24 -37.75
CA LYS A 5 5.03 -10.20 -36.98
C LYS A 5 4.21 -10.91 -35.89
N LEU A 6 3.19 -10.24 -35.37
CA LEU A 6 2.23 -10.81 -34.41
C LEU A 6 1.16 -11.69 -35.08
N GLY A 7 1.25 -11.93 -36.40
CA GLY A 7 0.28 -12.73 -37.15
C GLY A 7 -1.08 -12.06 -37.35
N LYS A 8 -1.19 -10.75 -37.08
CA LYS A 8 -2.44 -10.01 -37.23
C LYS A 8 -2.66 -9.64 -38.69
N GLN A 9 -3.88 -9.89 -39.18
CA GLN A 9 -4.31 -9.53 -40.52
C GLN A 9 -4.55 -8.02 -40.64
N GLY A 10 -4.45 -7.49 -41.86
CA GLY A 10 -4.71 -6.08 -42.15
C GLY A 10 -3.62 -5.10 -41.69
N LEU A 11 -4.01 -3.85 -41.50
CA LEU A 11 -3.13 -2.75 -41.08
C LEU A 11 -3.50 -2.30 -39.67
N ALA A 12 -2.49 -2.08 -38.81
CA ALA A 12 -2.70 -1.61 -37.43
C ALA A 12 -3.51 -0.30 -37.36
N VAL A 13 -3.37 0.59 -38.36
CA VAL A 13 -4.12 1.86 -38.42
C VAL A 13 -5.63 1.69 -38.60
N LYS A 14 -6.09 0.50 -39.00
CA LYS A 14 -7.51 0.15 -39.12
C LYS A 14 -8.02 -0.70 -37.96
N ALA A 15 -7.16 -1.05 -37.00
CA ALA A 15 -7.57 -1.84 -35.85
C ALA A 15 -8.36 -0.95 -34.86
N PRO A 16 -9.40 -1.48 -34.20
CA PRO A 16 -10.09 -0.75 -33.13
C PRO A 16 -9.14 -0.54 -31.94
N TRP A 17 -9.47 0.45 -31.12
CA TRP A 17 -8.80 0.65 -29.84
C TRP A 17 -9.03 -0.58 -28.94
N PRO A 18 -8.01 -1.05 -28.19
CA PRO A 18 -8.17 -2.19 -27.29
C PRO A 18 -9.21 -1.88 -26.20
N VAL A 19 -10.05 -2.87 -25.91
CA VAL A 19 -10.96 -2.82 -24.77
C VAL A 19 -10.21 -3.33 -23.54
N ALA A 20 -10.27 -2.59 -22.44
CA ALA A 20 -9.68 -2.98 -21.18
C ALA A 20 -10.72 -3.71 -20.32
N ASP A 21 -10.32 -4.84 -19.74
CA ASP A 21 -11.12 -5.55 -18.75
C ASP A 21 -11.03 -4.87 -17.37
N GLU A 22 -11.87 -5.30 -16.44
CA GLU A 22 -11.83 -4.82 -15.05
C GLU A 22 -10.47 -5.14 -14.39
N GLU A 23 -9.95 -4.19 -13.61
CA GLU A 23 -8.68 -4.36 -12.92
C GLU A 23 -8.81 -5.30 -11.71
N ASP A 24 -7.94 -6.32 -11.65
CA ASP A 24 -7.71 -7.07 -10.42
C ASP A 24 -6.86 -6.24 -9.43
N LYS A 25 -7.55 -5.52 -8.56
CA LYS A 25 -6.94 -4.68 -7.52
C LYS A 25 -6.09 -5.46 -6.53
N LEU A 26 -6.40 -6.73 -6.28
CA LEU A 26 -5.62 -7.57 -5.37
C LEU A 26 -4.27 -7.91 -6.01
N LEU A 27 -4.28 -8.32 -7.28
CA LEU A 27 -3.06 -8.60 -8.02
C LEU A 27 -2.18 -7.35 -8.17
N THR A 28 -2.78 -6.19 -8.46
CA THR A 28 -2.03 -4.91 -8.49
C THR A 28 -1.38 -4.61 -7.13
N ARG A 29 -2.09 -4.85 -6.02
CA ARG A 29 -1.56 -4.66 -4.66
C ARG A 29 -0.40 -5.61 -4.34
N GLN A 30 -0.52 -6.90 -4.67
CA GLN A 30 0.55 -7.89 -4.53
C GLN A 30 1.79 -7.49 -5.34
N ALA A 31 1.61 -7.11 -6.61
CA ALA A 31 2.69 -6.70 -7.48
C ALA A 31 3.40 -5.44 -6.95
N ARG A 32 2.64 -4.49 -6.40
CA ARG A 32 3.20 -3.30 -5.74
C ARG A 32 4.01 -3.67 -4.50
N PHE A 33 3.48 -4.51 -3.62
CA PHE A 33 4.18 -4.98 -2.43
C PHE A 33 5.54 -5.58 -2.77
N LEU A 34 5.58 -6.49 -3.76
CA LEU A 34 6.82 -7.10 -4.22
C LEU A 34 7.81 -6.08 -4.80
N ARG A 35 7.34 -5.15 -5.64
CA ARG A 35 8.20 -4.12 -6.25
C ARG A 35 8.79 -3.18 -5.20
N ASP A 36 8.00 -2.75 -4.24
CA ASP A 36 8.43 -1.85 -3.17
C ASP A 36 9.40 -2.56 -2.22
N GLY A 37 9.12 -3.81 -1.86
CA GLY A 37 10.03 -4.67 -1.10
C GLY A 37 11.37 -4.87 -1.82
N LEU A 38 11.36 -5.16 -3.12
CA LEU A 38 12.58 -5.29 -3.93
C LEU A 38 13.36 -3.97 -4.02
N LYS A 39 12.67 -2.84 -4.18
CA LYS A 39 13.28 -1.51 -4.22
C LYS A 39 13.98 -1.21 -2.89
N GLN A 40 13.32 -1.48 -1.77
CA GLN A 40 13.88 -1.31 -0.44
C GLN A 40 15.08 -2.23 -0.23
N PHE A 41 14.96 -3.50 -0.60
CA PHE A 41 16.04 -4.48 -0.49
C PHE A 41 17.28 -4.05 -1.29
N ARG A 42 17.11 -3.67 -2.56
CA ARG A 42 18.22 -3.15 -3.40
C ARG A 42 18.86 -1.90 -2.80
N GLY A 43 18.04 -1.01 -2.23
CA GLY A 43 18.53 0.19 -1.54
C GLY A 43 19.38 -0.12 -0.30
N GLN A 44 19.07 -1.18 0.44
CA GLN A 44 19.86 -1.63 1.59
C GLN A 44 21.10 -2.42 1.17
N ALA A 45 20.97 -3.28 0.15
CA ALA A 45 22.07 -4.03 -0.44
C ALA A 45 23.19 -3.11 -0.95
N GLY A 46 22.83 -1.97 -1.56
CA GLY A 46 23.78 -0.95 -1.98
C GLY A 46 24.55 -0.25 -0.83
N LYS A 47 24.03 -0.33 0.39
CA LYS A 47 24.66 0.24 1.61
C LYS A 47 25.39 -0.82 2.44
N ALA A 48 25.28 -2.10 2.09
CA ALA A 48 25.89 -3.19 2.84
C ALA A 48 27.42 -3.21 2.67
N LYS A 49 28.13 -3.66 3.71
CA LYS A 49 29.59 -3.82 3.66
C LYS A 49 29.99 -4.80 2.57
N LYS A 50 31.08 -4.52 1.85
CA LYS A 50 31.59 -5.35 0.76
C LYS A 50 31.77 -6.81 1.21
N GLY A 51 31.31 -7.76 0.41
CA GLY A 51 31.45 -9.20 0.69
C GLY A 51 30.27 -9.86 1.41
N TRP A 52 29.12 -9.19 1.54
CA TRP A 52 27.89 -9.83 2.02
C TRP A 52 27.44 -10.92 1.02
N LYS A 53 27.13 -12.12 1.53
CA LYS A 53 26.72 -13.28 0.72
C LYS A 53 25.30 -13.77 1.04
N THR A 54 24.75 -13.32 2.16
CA THR A 54 23.47 -13.79 2.71
C THR A 54 22.66 -12.59 3.18
N ALA A 55 21.35 -12.69 3.06
CA ALA A 55 20.41 -11.74 3.61
C ALA A 55 19.26 -12.49 4.29
N SER A 56 18.73 -11.90 5.36
CA SER A 56 17.56 -12.40 6.06
C SER A 56 16.45 -11.37 5.89
N ILE A 57 15.29 -11.83 5.43
CA ILE A 57 14.07 -11.02 5.28
C ILE A 57 13.12 -11.50 6.36
N VAL A 58 12.58 -10.57 7.16
CA VAL A 58 11.59 -10.87 8.19
C VAL A 58 10.27 -10.26 7.75
N VAL A 59 9.26 -11.11 7.67
CA VAL A 59 7.87 -10.73 7.41
C VAL A 59 7.10 -10.97 8.71
N ALA A 60 6.29 -10.00 9.11
CA ALA A 60 5.48 -10.10 10.31
C ALA A 60 4.04 -10.40 9.89
N ASP A 61 3.48 -11.48 10.42
CA ASP A 61 2.10 -11.90 10.10
C ASP A 61 1.06 -10.95 10.69
N ASN A 62 1.38 -10.34 11.83
CA ASN A 62 0.46 -9.49 12.58
C ASN A 62 1.08 -8.11 12.83
N TYR A 63 0.23 -7.09 12.74
CA TYR A 63 0.59 -5.76 13.16
C TYR A 63 0.83 -5.71 14.68
N PRO A 64 1.79 -4.89 15.16
CA PRO A 64 1.87 -4.52 16.56
C PRO A 64 0.56 -3.86 17.04
N GLU A 65 0.22 -4.03 18.31
CA GLU A 65 -1.06 -3.60 18.90
C GLU A 65 -1.41 -2.13 18.61
N TRP A 66 -0.43 -1.22 18.68
CA TRP A 66 -0.66 0.20 18.41
C TRP A 66 -1.08 0.49 16.96
N LYS A 67 -0.59 -0.30 15.99
CA LYS A 67 -1.01 -0.21 14.59
C LYS A 67 -2.42 -0.76 14.42
N ILE A 68 -2.75 -1.87 15.08
CA ILE A 68 -4.11 -2.44 15.09
C ILE A 68 -5.10 -1.40 15.64
N GLY A 69 -4.82 -0.80 16.80
CA GLY A 69 -5.65 0.24 17.38
C GLY A 69 -5.82 1.45 16.47
N THR A 70 -4.74 1.85 15.77
CA THR A 70 -4.80 2.93 14.78
C THR A 70 -5.70 2.56 13.60
N LEU A 71 -5.56 1.35 13.05
CA LEU A 71 -6.37 0.87 11.93
C LEU A 71 -7.86 0.79 12.29
N LYS A 72 -8.18 0.23 13.46
CA LYS A 72 -9.56 0.17 13.96
C LYS A 72 -10.18 1.56 14.09
N TRP A 73 -9.46 2.50 14.68
CA TRP A 73 -9.93 3.89 14.75
C TRP A 73 -10.11 4.50 13.35
N MET A 74 -9.19 4.26 12.41
CA MET A 74 -9.33 4.73 11.04
C MET A 74 -10.55 4.12 10.34
N GLN A 75 -10.85 2.84 10.55
CA GLN A 75 -12.03 2.18 10.00
C GLN A 75 -13.34 2.84 10.46
N GLU A 76 -13.40 3.28 11.72
CA GLU A 76 -14.56 4.01 12.27
C GLU A 76 -14.75 5.39 11.62
N GLN A 77 -13.65 6.03 11.17
CA GLN A 77 -13.68 7.34 10.52
C GLN A 77 -13.88 7.28 9.01
N TYR A 78 -13.85 6.09 8.41
CA TYR A 78 -13.88 5.92 6.95
C TYR A 78 -15.30 5.63 6.45
N SER A 79 -15.76 6.41 5.47
CA SER A 79 -16.99 6.17 4.72
C SER A 79 -16.67 5.65 3.32
N ASP A 80 -17.41 4.65 2.84
CA ASP A 80 -17.24 4.13 1.47
C ASP A 80 -17.70 5.13 0.40
N GLU A 81 -18.57 6.09 0.75
CA GLU A 81 -19.08 7.12 -0.16
C GLU A 81 -18.18 8.35 -0.22
N THR A 82 -17.68 8.81 0.94
CA THR A 82 -17.00 10.10 1.08
C THR A 82 -15.54 9.98 1.51
N GLY A 83 -15.07 8.78 1.83
CA GLY A 83 -13.73 8.51 2.33
C GLY A 83 -13.53 9.04 3.75
N PHE A 84 -12.35 9.62 4.00
CA PHE A 84 -12.02 10.22 5.29
C PHE A 84 -12.49 11.68 5.39
N PRO A 85 -12.95 12.14 6.58
CA PRO A 85 -13.35 13.52 6.78
C PRO A 85 -12.17 14.50 6.61
N ALA A 86 -12.47 15.75 6.27
CA ALA A 86 -11.47 16.81 6.16
C ALA A 86 -10.72 17.05 7.50
N THR A 87 -11.37 16.76 8.62
CA THR A 87 -10.81 16.89 9.98
C THR A 87 -9.92 15.72 10.40
N PHE A 88 -9.80 14.67 9.59
CA PHE A 88 -9.12 13.41 9.93
C PHE A 88 -7.77 13.59 10.63
N MET A 89 -6.87 14.44 10.09
CA MET A 89 -5.53 14.63 10.68
C MET A 89 -5.56 15.34 12.03
N LYS A 90 -6.54 16.24 12.25
CA LYS A 90 -6.76 16.92 13.52
C LYS A 90 -7.29 15.93 14.55
N ASP A 91 -8.27 15.12 14.16
CA ASP A 91 -8.92 14.15 15.04
C ASP A 91 -7.95 13.02 15.42
N LEU A 92 -7.14 12.57 14.46
CA LEU A 92 -6.06 11.60 14.66
C LEU A 92 -5.03 12.11 15.67
N LYS A 93 -4.66 13.39 15.62
CA LYS A 93 -3.70 13.97 16.58
C LYS A 93 -4.26 13.95 18.00
N THR A 94 -5.55 14.27 18.15
CA THR A 94 -6.25 14.21 19.45
C THR A 94 -6.34 12.76 19.96
N TRP A 95 -6.76 11.84 19.10
CA TRP A 95 -6.87 10.43 19.44
C TRP A 95 -5.52 9.81 19.81
N ALA A 96 -4.47 10.07 19.01
CA ALA A 96 -3.13 9.55 19.29
C ALA A 96 -2.57 10.11 20.61
N GLY A 97 -2.85 11.36 20.96
CA GLY A 97 -2.45 11.95 22.24
C GLY A 97 -3.10 11.31 23.47
N ALA A 98 -4.29 10.71 23.31
CA ALA A 98 -5.01 10.03 24.38
C ALA A 98 -4.71 8.52 24.45
N ASN A 99 -4.40 7.88 23.33
CA ASN A 99 -4.29 6.42 23.21
C ASN A 99 -2.84 5.92 23.12
N VAL A 100 -1.87 6.82 23.01
CA VAL A 100 -0.45 6.47 22.86
C VAL A 100 0.37 7.23 23.88
N SER A 101 1.13 6.49 24.71
CA SER A 101 1.79 7.02 25.91
C SER A 101 3.07 7.84 25.63
N ASP A 102 3.75 7.61 24.51
CA ASP A 102 5.02 8.27 24.15
C ASP A 102 4.84 9.22 22.96
N LYS A 103 5.41 10.43 23.06
CA LYS A 103 5.51 11.44 21.99
C LYS A 103 6.12 10.89 20.71
N LYS A 104 7.10 9.98 20.81
CA LYS A 104 7.68 9.30 19.64
C LYS A 104 6.67 8.38 18.96
N MET A 105 5.88 7.67 19.76
CA MET A 105 4.84 6.78 19.26
C MET A 105 3.68 7.56 18.65
N ILE A 106 3.29 8.72 19.20
CA ILE A 106 2.33 9.63 18.55
C ILE A 106 2.79 10.01 17.13
N LYS A 107 4.08 10.34 16.96
CA LYS A 107 4.64 10.64 15.63
C LYS A 107 4.54 9.44 14.69
N PHE A 108 4.86 8.24 15.17
CA PHE A 108 4.78 7.01 14.37
C PHE A 108 3.34 6.65 14.00
N THR A 109 2.40 6.80 14.93
CA THR A 109 0.96 6.65 14.69
C THR A 109 0.48 7.61 13.61
N MET A 110 0.85 8.89 13.70
CA MET A 110 0.48 9.88 12.68
C MET A 110 1.06 9.55 11.31
N GLN A 111 2.34 9.15 11.23
CA GLN A 111 2.98 8.77 9.98
C GLN A 111 2.34 7.53 9.36
N PHE A 112 2.08 6.51 10.19
CA PHE A 112 1.42 5.28 9.77
C PHE A 112 0.01 5.54 9.25
N ALA A 113 -0.82 6.28 9.99
CA ALA A 113 -2.17 6.62 9.55
C ALA A 113 -2.17 7.49 8.28
N SER A 114 -1.19 8.40 8.10
CA SER A 114 -1.06 9.15 6.85
C SER A 114 -0.75 8.24 5.65
N PHE A 115 0.04 7.19 5.86
CA PHE A 115 0.32 6.20 4.81
C PHE A 115 -0.94 5.39 4.48
N MET A 116 -1.62 4.87 5.49
CA MET A 116 -2.86 4.10 5.32
C MET A 116 -3.98 4.93 4.69
N LYS A 117 -4.05 6.24 4.98
CA LYS A 117 -4.97 7.17 4.33
C LYS A 117 -4.77 7.22 2.82
N ASN A 118 -3.50 7.30 2.38
CA ASN A 118 -3.18 7.33 0.95
C ASN A 118 -3.47 5.98 0.29
N GLU A 119 -3.18 4.88 0.98
CA GLU A 119 -3.51 3.54 0.47
C GLU A 119 -5.02 3.36 0.34
N ALA A 120 -5.82 3.79 1.32
CA ALA A 120 -7.28 3.74 1.26
C ALA A 120 -7.86 4.60 0.12
N ALA A 121 -7.20 5.69 -0.26
CA ALA A 121 -7.61 6.48 -1.43
C ALA A 121 -7.42 5.73 -2.75
N GLU A 122 -6.50 4.76 -2.81
CA GLU A 122 -6.22 3.95 -4.00
C GLU A 122 -7.05 2.66 -4.04
N VAL A 123 -7.11 1.91 -2.92
CA VAL A 123 -7.72 0.58 -2.87
C VAL A 123 -9.01 0.50 -2.04
N GLY A 124 -9.44 1.61 -1.45
CA GLY A 124 -10.63 1.69 -0.61
C GLY A 124 -10.43 1.13 0.80
N LYS A 125 -11.53 0.77 1.45
CA LYS A 125 -11.57 0.33 2.86
C LYS A 125 -10.67 -0.87 3.17
N VAL A 126 -10.43 -1.75 2.20
CA VAL A 126 -9.54 -2.94 2.29
C VAL A 126 -8.09 -2.57 2.61
N ALA A 127 -7.69 -1.31 2.40
CA ALA A 127 -6.41 -0.82 2.90
C ALA A 127 -6.32 -0.93 4.42
N LEU A 128 -7.42 -0.67 5.12
CA LEU A 128 -7.47 -0.51 6.57
C LEU A 128 -7.63 -1.84 7.32
N ASP A 129 -7.64 -2.97 6.62
CA ASP A 129 -7.76 -4.28 7.23
C ASP A 129 -6.57 -4.58 8.15
N THR A 130 -6.87 -5.23 9.27
CA THR A 130 -5.84 -5.58 10.27
C THR A 130 -4.96 -6.75 9.83
N GLN A 131 -5.33 -7.43 8.76
CA GLN A 131 -4.59 -8.52 8.14
C GLN A 131 -4.50 -8.28 6.64
N LEU A 132 -3.39 -8.68 6.03
CA LEU A 132 -3.27 -8.63 4.57
C LEU A 132 -4.16 -9.70 3.93
N PRO A 133 -4.83 -9.39 2.81
CA PRO A 133 -5.68 -10.35 2.10
C PRO A 133 -4.88 -11.34 1.24
N PHE A 134 -3.55 -11.36 1.36
CA PHE A 134 -2.65 -12.21 0.59
C PHE A 134 -1.39 -12.57 1.40
N ASP A 135 -0.77 -13.68 1.00
CA ASP A 135 0.55 -14.17 1.46
C ASP A 135 1.67 -13.60 0.57
#